data_AF-A0A7V4X871-F1
#
_entry.id   AF-A0A7V4X871-F1
#
_cell.length_a   1.000
_cell.length_b   1.000
_cell.length_c   1.000
_cell.angle_alpha   90.00
_cell.angle_beta   90.00
_cell.angle_gamma   90.00
#
_symmetry.space_group_name_H-M   'P 1'
#
loop_
_entity.id
_entity.type
_entity.pdbx_description
1 polymer ?
#
loop_
_entity_poly.entity_id
_entity_poly.type
_entity_poly.pdbx_seq_one_letter_code
_entity_poly.pdbx_strand_id
1 'polypeptide(L)'
;MHINRMRKMRQIYLASGSKARKRLLRIFGFKFKIIPSGIKEDKEPIPSKISYARLAEKNALKKARAVAQKVKTGIIIAADTIMVQDKRIFGKPKDILDARLMLKRLSRKPQYIYTGVAVVDKDKNKTLTSCEKTKVYVDKLTDKEIDGYFSVVSPLDKAGSFDIQGKGAFFIRRIEGCFYNVVGLPLRKLYLMLKNLNVKIFAFLLYALHFTLCAFLAGCSTEYNIVTGQEEKYYYTTDREVQLGRSIARSVEEKYKLVSDPLISHRVEEIGKRIVSVCDRKEIDYTFKVIDDEEINAVSLPGGYVYVFKGLIDKVSNDDELAAVLAHEVGHIVARHSIKKLQAMMGYSIFRILTAQIPNSTDIGATVDIAFTELMLGYSREDELLADELGARYTKAAGYNPRAMISFLEKLQEINRRKPL
;
A
#
# COMPACT_ATOMS: atom_id res chain seq x y z
N MET A 1 -18.53 24.45 -24.27
CA MET A 1 -18.61 25.16 -22.97
C MET A 1 -19.17 24.23 -21.89
N HIS A 2 -18.38 23.28 -21.35
CA HIS A 2 -18.61 22.57 -20.06
C HIS A 2 -17.55 21.47 -19.83
N ILE A 3 -16.26 21.83 -19.86
CA ILE A 3 -15.18 20.95 -19.39
C ILE A 3 -14.48 21.68 -18.25
N ASN A 4 -14.28 20.98 -17.13
CA ASN A 4 -13.52 21.39 -15.94
C ASN A 4 -14.14 22.45 -15.00
N ARG A 5 -15.17 22.04 -14.26
CA ARG A 5 -15.20 22.33 -12.82
C ARG A 5 -14.88 21.05 -12.06
N MET A 6 -13.60 20.67 -12.06
CA MET A 6 -13.06 19.88 -10.94
C MET A 6 -13.47 20.62 -9.66
N ARG A 7 -14.41 20.05 -8.91
CA ARG A 7 -15.00 20.68 -7.74
C ARG A 7 -13.92 20.69 -6.65
N LYS A 8 -13.07 21.72 -6.69
CA LYS A 8 -11.91 21.91 -5.80
C LYS A 8 -12.34 21.58 -4.37
N MET A 9 -11.67 20.61 -3.75
CA MET A 9 -11.97 20.22 -2.38
C MET A 9 -11.90 21.45 -1.49
N ARG A 10 -12.98 21.71 -0.75
CA ARG A 10 -13.07 22.92 0.07
C ARG A 10 -12.09 22.82 1.23
N GLN A 11 -11.31 23.87 1.44
CA GLN A 11 -10.39 23.96 2.55
C GLN A 11 -11.18 23.94 3.88
N ILE A 12 -10.78 23.05 4.78
CA ILE A 12 -11.33 22.99 6.15
C ILE A 12 -10.36 23.71 7.09
N TYR A 13 -10.90 24.51 8.00
CA TYR A 13 -10.19 25.22 9.06
C TYR A 13 -10.72 24.79 10.42
N LEU A 14 -9.82 24.42 11.33
CA LEU A 14 -10.14 24.17 12.73
C LEU A 14 -9.85 25.44 13.55
N ALA A 15 -10.91 26.06 14.06
CA ALA A 15 -10.88 27.26 14.89
C ALA A 15 -10.57 26.94 16.37
N SER A 16 -9.53 26.16 16.64
CA SER A 16 -9.24 25.65 17.98
C SER A 16 -7.76 25.36 18.23
N GLY A 17 -7.26 25.79 19.39
CA GLY A 17 -5.93 25.42 19.90
C GLY A 17 -5.86 24.01 20.51
N SER A 18 -7.00 23.41 20.89
CA SER A 18 -7.07 22.12 21.62
C SER A 18 -6.37 20.98 20.87
N LYS A 19 -5.42 20.31 21.57
CA LYS A 19 -4.72 19.11 21.07
C LYS A 19 -5.70 17.95 20.81
N ALA A 20 -6.69 17.76 21.69
CA ALA A 20 -7.69 16.70 21.57
C ALA A 20 -8.53 16.84 20.29
N ARG A 21 -9.04 18.04 20.00
CA ARG A 21 -9.85 18.29 18.80
C ARG A 21 -9.05 18.11 17.50
N LYS A 22 -7.78 18.55 17.50
CA LYS A 22 -6.85 18.32 16.38
C LYS A 22 -6.65 16.82 16.13
N ARG A 23 -6.39 16.05 17.19
CA ARG A 23 -6.19 14.61 17.12
C ARG A 23 -7.44 13.90 16.58
N LEU A 24 -8.63 14.24 17.09
CA LEU A 24 -9.89 13.66 16.62
C LEU A 24 -10.12 13.91 15.13
N LEU A 25 -10.00 15.15 14.65
CA LEU A 25 -10.20 15.40 13.21
C LEU A 25 -9.18 14.66 12.34
N ARG A 26 -7.92 14.52 12.78
CA ARG A 26 -6.90 13.76 12.04
C ARG A 26 -7.21 12.26 11.97
N ILE A 27 -7.59 11.65 13.10
CA ILE A 27 -7.94 10.22 13.16
C ILE A 27 -9.07 9.90 12.18
N PHE A 28 -10.02 10.83 12.01
CA PHE A 28 -11.15 10.66 11.09
C PHE A 28 -10.87 11.17 9.66
N GLY A 29 -9.60 11.29 9.28
CA GLY A 29 -9.17 11.52 7.90
C GLY A 29 -9.33 12.95 7.38
N PHE A 30 -9.62 13.93 8.24
CA PHE A 30 -9.75 15.32 7.79
C PHE A 30 -8.39 15.95 7.50
N LYS A 31 -8.24 16.54 6.31
CA LYS A 31 -7.20 17.51 6.01
C LYS A 31 -7.69 18.91 6.35
N PHE A 32 -7.05 19.59 7.30
CA PHE A 32 -7.46 20.91 7.76
C PHE A 32 -6.27 21.79 8.16
N LYS A 33 -6.46 23.11 8.09
CA LYS A 33 -5.53 24.10 8.65
C LYS A 33 -6.02 24.54 10.03
N ILE A 34 -5.09 24.81 10.94
CA ILE A 34 -5.42 25.27 12.29
C ILE A 34 -5.29 26.79 12.32
N ILE A 35 -6.33 27.48 12.76
CA ILE A 35 -6.28 28.91 13.04
C ILE A 35 -6.91 29.12 14.42
N PRO A 36 -6.15 29.34 15.50
CA PRO A 36 -6.72 29.62 16.81
C PRO A 36 -7.60 30.88 16.75
N SER A 37 -8.77 30.84 17.41
CA SER A 37 -9.72 31.97 17.38
C SER A 37 -9.18 33.22 18.09
N GLY A 38 -8.34 33.05 19.11
CA GLY A 38 -7.84 34.15 19.95
C GLY A 38 -8.87 34.70 20.95
N ILE A 39 -10.08 34.13 20.98
CA ILE A 39 -11.14 34.54 21.89
C ILE A 39 -10.82 34.03 23.30
N LYS A 40 -10.64 34.94 24.26
CA LYS A 40 -10.58 34.61 25.69
C LYS A 40 -11.94 34.12 26.15
N GLU A 41 -11.96 33.14 27.04
CA GLU A 41 -13.20 32.62 27.63
C GLU A 41 -13.71 33.65 28.66
N ASP A 42 -14.92 34.16 28.43
CA ASP A 42 -15.53 35.15 29.30
C ASP A 42 -15.74 34.51 30.69
N LYS A 43 -15.18 35.11 31.74
CA LYS A 43 -15.39 34.69 33.15
C LYS A 43 -16.70 35.23 33.72
N GLU A 44 -17.51 35.88 32.89
CA GLU A 44 -18.73 36.55 33.33
C GLU A 44 -19.74 35.54 33.89
N PRO A 45 -20.53 35.93 34.91
CA PRO A 45 -21.61 35.12 35.40
C PRO A 45 -22.54 34.75 34.25
N ILE A 46 -22.94 33.48 34.20
CA ILE A 46 -23.88 32.99 33.18
C ILE A 46 -25.15 33.83 33.30
N PRO A 47 -25.63 34.47 32.22
CA PRO A 47 -26.91 35.16 32.25
C PRO A 47 -27.99 34.19 32.71
N SER A 48 -28.77 34.55 33.72
CA SER A 48 -29.75 33.68 34.38
C SER A 48 -30.79 33.03 33.45
N LYS A 49 -30.88 33.48 32.19
CA LYS A 49 -31.84 33.04 31.17
C LYS A 49 -31.27 32.11 30.09
N ILE A 50 -29.99 31.73 30.10
CA ILE A 50 -29.38 30.90 29.04
C ILE A 50 -29.06 29.48 29.53
N SER A 51 -29.49 28.45 28.78
CA SER A 51 -29.14 27.05 29.06
C SER A 51 -27.66 26.76 28.74
N TYR A 52 -27.06 25.79 29.45
CA TYR A 52 -25.68 25.34 29.19
C TYR A 52 -25.44 24.95 27.73
N ALA A 53 -26.39 24.23 27.12
CA ALA A 53 -26.30 23.86 25.71
C ALA A 53 -26.19 25.09 24.80
N ARG A 54 -27.02 26.12 25.05
CA ARG A 54 -27.01 27.35 24.26
C ARG A 54 -25.74 28.18 24.49
N LEU A 55 -25.22 28.19 25.72
CA LEU A 55 -23.93 28.83 26.03
C LEU A 55 -22.79 28.19 25.23
N ALA A 56 -22.69 26.86 25.25
CA ALA A 56 -21.64 26.14 24.50
C ALA A 56 -21.75 26.39 22.99
N GLU A 57 -22.96 26.40 22.43
CA GLU A 57 -23.18 26.76 21.01
C GLU A 57 -22.75 28.20 20.70
N LYS A 58 -23.14 29.16 21.53
CA LYS A 58 -22.79 30.58 21.35
C LYS A 58 -21.28 30.78 21.38
N ASN A 59 -20.59 30.13 22.32
CA ASN A 59 -19.13 30.18 22.42
C ASN A 59 -18.44 29.54 21.21
N ALA A 60 -18.91 28.37 20.77
CA ALA A 60 -18.40 27.72 19.57
C ALA A 60 -18.58 28.62 18.34
N LEU A 61 -19.75 29.26 18.20
CA LEU A 61 -20.03 30.18 17.10
C LEU A 61 -19.16 31.43 17.14
N LYS A 62 -18.94 32.04 18.32
CA LYS A 62 -18.01 33.17 18.51
C LYS A 62 -16.61 32.80 18.02
N LYS A 63 -16.12 31.60 18.40
CA LYS A 63 -14.83 31.05 17.96
C LYS A 63 -14.77 30.83 16.45
N ALA A 64 -15.83 30.27 15.83
CA ALA A 64 -15.89 30.06 14.38
C ALA A 64 -15.90 31.39 13.61
N ARG A 65 -16.72 32.36 14.02
CA ARG A 65 -16.84 33.66 13.34
C ARG A 65 -15.54 34.47 13.38
N ALA A 66 -14.83 34.44 14.50
CA ALA A 66 -13.51 35.10 14.62
C ALA A 66 -12.49 34.56 13.61
N VAL A 67 -12.54 33.28 13.28
CA VAL A 67 -11.69 32.68 12.23
C VAL A 67 -12.25 32.92 10.84
N ALA A 68 -13.58 32.92 10.68
CA ALA A 68 -14.26 33.19 9.41
C ALA A 68 -13.96 34.62 8.87
N GLN A 69 -13.65 35.57 9.74
CA GLN A 69 -13.17 36.91 9.35
C GLN A 69 -11.74 36.90 8.78
N LYS A 70 -10.93 35.90 9.13
CA LYS A 70 -9.52 35.77 8.72
C LYS A 70 -9.31 34.98 7.42
N VAL A 71 -10.38 34.42 6.85
CA VAL A 71 -10.31 33.56 5.65
C VAL A 71 -11.35 33.99 4.62
N LYS A 72 -10.99 33.88 3.33
CA LYS A 72 -11.88 34.28 2.22
C LYS A 72 -12.95 33.22 1.91
N THR A 73 -12.55 31.94 1.89
CA THR A 73 -13.37 30.80 1.42
C THR A 73 -13.19 29.58 2.35
N GLY A 74 -14.07 28.59 2.23
CA GLY A 74 -13.94 27.28 2.91
C GLY A 74 -14.83 27.07 4.13
N ILE A 75 -14.59 25.97 4.84
CA ILE A 75 -15.40 25.50 5.97
C ILE A 75 -14.63 25.71 7.28
N ILE A 76 -15.22 26.44 8.23
CA ILE A 76 -14.65 26.69 9.55
C ILE A 76 -15.39 25.85 10.59
N ILE A 77 -14.66 25.03 11.33
CA ILE A 77 -15.18 24.18 12.41
C ILE A 77 -14.66 24.72 13.74
N ALA A 78 -15.56 25.01 14.67
CA ALA A 78 -15.22 25.37 16.05
C ALA A 78 -16.02 24.53 17.04
N ALA A 79 -15.48 24.39 18.25
CA ALA A 79 -16.19 23.77 19.35
C ALA A 79 -15.87 24.45 20.68
N ASP A 80 -16.80 24.35 21.61
CA ASP A 80 -16.66 24.81 22.99
C ASP A 80 -17.23 23.76 23.93
N THR A 81 -16.49 23.43 25.00
CA THR A 81 -16.83 22.32 25.89
C THR A 81 -16.93 22.85 27.30
N ILE A 82 -18.08 22.64 27.94
CA ILE A 82 -18.34 23.04 29.31
C ILE A 82 -18.72 21.81 30.13
N MET A 83 -18.20 21.73 31.35
CA MET A 83 -18.53 20.66 32.29
C MET A 83 -19.34 21.22 33.45
N VAL A 84 -20.42 20.54 33.81
CA VAL A 84 -21.40 21.00 34.79
C VAL A 84 -21.68 19.92 35.81
N GLN A 85 -21.62 20.28 37.09
CA GLN A 85 -22.09 19.45 38.21
C GLN A 85 -22.76 20.38 39.24
N ASP A 86 -23.92 19.99 39.79
CA ASP A 86 -24.67 20.79 40.77
C ASP A 86 -24.86 22.28 40.36
N LYS A 87 -25.27 22.53 39.11
CA LYS A 87 -25.46 23.86 38.50
C LYS A 87 -24.20 24.76 38.42
N ARG A 88 -23.01 24.22 38.68
CA ARG A 88 -21.72 24.92 38.57
C ARG A 88 -20.95 24.49 37.34
N ILE A 89 -20.38 25.44 36.60
CA ILE A 89 -19.43 25.18 35.52
C ILE A 89 -18.03 24.95 36.10
N PHE A 90 -17.35 23.93 35.59
CA PHE A 90 -15.97 23.60 35.91
C PHE A 90 -15.09 23.84 34.69
N GLY A 91 -14.15 24.77 34.83
CA GLY A 91 -13.11 25.05 33.84
C GLY A 91 -11.81 24.32 34.16
N LYS A 92 -10.70 24.89 33.69
CA LYS A 92 -9.35 24.46 34.09
C LYS A 92 -9.04 24.95 35.51
N PRO A 93 -8.35 24.15 36.33
CA PRO A 93 -7.98 24.57 37.68
C PRO A 93 -6.93 25.69 37.63
N LYS A 94 -6.92 26.55 38.65
CA LYS A 94 -5.95 27.64 38.79
C LYS A 94 -4.56 27.14 39.16
N ASP A 95 -4.52 26.14 40.04
CA ASP A 95 -3.32 25.55 40.61
C ASP A 95 -3.60 24.07 40.99
N ILE A 96 -2.58 23.38 41.52
CA ILE A 96 -2.68 21.96 41.90
C ILE A 96 -3.66 21.73 43.07
N LEU A 97 -3.79 22.69 43.98
CA LEU A 97 -4.71 22.57 45.11
C LEU A 97 -6.17 22.65 44.63
N ASP A 98 -6.47 23.64 43.78
CA ASP A 98 -7.76 23.76 43.09
C ASP A 98 -8.04 22.51 42.24
N ALA A 99 -7.01 21.96 41.57
CA ALA A 99 -7.15 20.74 40.80
C ALA A 99 -7.58 19.54 41.66
N ARG A 100 -6.98 19.37 42.85
CA ARG A 100 -7.28 18.31 43.81
C ARG A 100 -8.71 18.44 44.35
N LEU A 101 -9.07 19.64 44.80
CA LEU A 101 -10.43 19.93 45.31
C LEU A 101 -11.49 19.71 44.24
N MET A 102 -11.19 20.10 43.00
CA MET A 102 -12.06 19.92 41.85
C MET A 102 -12.27 18.42 41.54
N LEU A 103 -11.21 17.64 41.41
CA LEU A 103 -11.32 16.21 41.10
C LEU A 103 -12.02 15.44 42.23
N LYS A 104 -11.71 15.74 43.50
CA LYS A 104 -12.36 15.14 44.67
C LYS A 104 -13.86 15.45 44.76
N ARG A 105 -14.28 16.61 44.25
CA ARG A 105 -15.71 16.97 44.16
C ARG A 105 -16.39 16.24 43.02
N LEU A 106 -15.75 16.21 41.85
CA LEU A 106 -16.31 15.58 40.65
C LEU A 106 -16.48 14.07 40.81
N SER A 107 -15.63 13.42 41.59
CA SER A 107 -15.72 11.98 41.90
C SER A 107 -16.92 11.58 42.77
N ARG A 108 -17.68 12.54 43.32
CA ARG A 108 -18.82 12.24 44.21
C ARG A 108 -20.14 12.05 43.47
N LYS A 109 -20.33 12.69 42.33
CA LYS A 109 -21.61 12.71 41.59
C LYS A 109 -21.35 12.76 40.09
N PRO A 110 -22.28 12.26 39.25
CA PRO A 110 -22.15 12.38 37.82
C PRO A 110 -22.12 13.85 37.35
N GLN A 111 -21.32 14.10 36.33
CA GLN A 111 -21.13 15.40 35.69
C GLN A 111 -21.69 15.37 34.27
N TYR A 112 -22.20 16.51 33.82
CA TYR A 112 -22.72 16.70 32.47
C TYR A 112 -21.74 17.53 31.64
N ILE A 113 -21.35 17.00 30.49
CA ILE A 113 -20.47 17.67 29.55
C ILE A 113 -21.28 18.08 28.33
N TYR A 114 -21.30 19.38 28.07
CA TYR A 114 -21.93 19.97 26.90
C TYR A 114 -20.83 20.45 25.95
N THR A 115 -20.80 19.93 24.72
CA THR A 115 -19.97 20.52 23.67
C THR A 115 -20.85 21.14 22.59
N GLY A 116 -20.76 22.45 22.47
CA GLY A 116 -21.28 23.18 21.32
C GLY A 116 -20.31 23.05 20.15
N VAL A 117 -20.84 22.86 18.95
CA VAL A 117 -20.11 22.84 17.68
C VAL A 117 -20.73 23.87 16.77
N ALA A 118 -19.87 24.62 16.07
CA ALA A 118 -20.27 25.55 15.03
C ALA A 118 -19.53 25.22 13.74
N VAL A 119 -20.27 25.22 12.63
CA VAL A 119 -19.71 25.08 11.27
C VAL A 119 -20.16 26.27 10.45
N VAL A 120 -19.19 27.03 9.93
CA VAL A 120 -19.42 28.17 9.02
C VAL A 120 -18.91 27.80 7.64
N ASP A 121 -19.79 27.81 6.64
CA ASP A 121 -19.46 27.67 5.22
C ASP A 121 -19.38 29.07 4.60
N LYS A 122 -18.15 29.57 4.40
CA LYS A 122 -17.90 30.90 3.81
C LYS A 122 -18.33 30.97 2.35
N ASP A 123 -18.28 29.85 1.63
CA ASP A 123 -18.58 29.82 0.19
C ASP A 123 -20.08 29.93 -0.05
N LYS A 124 -20.90 29.39 0.86
CA LYS A 124 -22.38 29.43 0.77
C LYS A 124 -23.03 30.41 1.74
N ASN A 125 -22.24 31.15 2.52
CA ASN A 125 -22.71 31.99 3.62
C ASN A 125 -23.69 31.27 4.58
N LYS A 126 -23.44 30.00 4.88
CA LYS A 126 -24.27 29.19 5.78
C LYS A 126 -23.58 28.97 7.12
N THR A 127 -24.36 29.02 8.20
CA THR A 127 -23.88 28.75 9.55
C THR A 127 -24.78 27.72 10.22
N LEU A 128 -24.18 26.67 10.78
CA LEU A 128 -24.87 25.68 11.59
C LEU A 128 -24.26 25.64 12.99
N THR A 129 -25.10 25.50 14.01
CA THR A 129 -24.67 25.24 15.39
C THR A 129 -25.43 24.04 15.95
N SER A 130 -24.79 23.26 16.83
CA SER A 130 -25.46 22.19 17.56
C SER A 130 -24.71 21.89 18.87
N CYS A 131 -25.41 21.40 19.88
CA CYS A 131 -24.81 20.95 21.14
C CYS A 131 -25.01 19.44 21.33
N GLU A 132 -23.99 18.75 21.87
CA GLU A 132 -24.12 17.39 22.40
C GLU A 132 -24.00 17.40 23.92
N LYS A 133 -24.80 16.58 24.61
CA LYS A 133 -24.77 16.42 26.07
C LYS A 133 -24.39 14.98 26.41
N THR A 134 -23.37 14.80 27.24
CA THR A 134 -22.95 13.48 27.74
C THR A 134 -22.86 13.52 29.25
N LYS A 135 -23.32 12.47 29.92
CA LYS A 135 -23.18 12.30 31.37
C LYS A 135 -22.03 11.35 31.67
N VAL A 136 -21.15 11.72 32.59
CA VAL A 136 -19.96 10.94 32.95
C VAL A 136 -20.03 10.58 34.42
N TYR A 137 -19.71 9.34 34.74
CA TYR A 137 -19.66 8.76 36.07
C TYR A 137 -18.20 8.44 36.38
N VAL A 138 -17.68 9.05 37.44
CA VAL A 138 -16.35 8.81 37.97
C VAL A 138 -16.50 8.10 39.32
N ASP A 139 -15.63 7.13 39.59
CA ASP A 139 -15.59 6.47 40.89
C ASP A 139 -15.08 7.42 41.98
N LYS A 140 -15.49 7.16 43.22
CA LYS A 140 -15.07 7.99 44.36
C LYS A 140 -13.57 7.79 44.59
N LEU A 141 -12.80 8.84 44.35
CA LEU A 141 -11.35 8.85 44.54
C LEU A 141 -10.97 9.28 45.96
N THR A 142 -10.00 8.59 46.54
CA THR A 142 -9.26 8.96 47.75
C THR A 142 -8.19 10.01 47.45
N ASP A 143 -7.68 10.69 48.48
CA ASP A 143 -6.60 11.67 48.29
C ASP A 143 -5.33 11.01 47.75
N LYS A 144 -5.00 9.78 48.21
CA LYS A 144 -3.87 8.99 47.72
C LYS A 144 -3.97 8.68 46.22
N GLU A 145 -5.15 8.31 45.74
CA GLU A 145 -5.37 8.03 44.31
C GLU A 145 -5.26 9.30 43.46
N ILE A 146 -5.76 10.44 43.96
CA ILE A 146 -5.63 11.73 43.27
C ILE A 146 -4.17 12.13 43.18
N ASP A 147 -3.41 12.02 44.27
CA ASP A 147 -1.98 12.35 44.30
C ASP A 147 -1.18 11.42 43.37
N GLY A 148 -1.48 10.11 43.40
CA GLY A 148 -0.92 9.13 42.48
C GLY A 148 -1.19 9.47 41.03
N TYR A 149 -2.43 9.83 40.67
CA TYR A 149 -2.77 10.28 39.32
C TYR A 149 -2.02 11.55 38.92
N PHE A 150 -1.93 12.55 39.80
CA PHE A 150 -1.25 13.82 39.51
C PHE A 150 0.27 13.69 39.40
N SER A 151 0.88 12.66 40.01
CA SER A 151 2.32 12.36 39.83
C SER A 151 2.69 12.03 38.38
N VAL A 152 1.73 11.57 37.58
CA VAL A 152 1.96 11.07 36.21
C VAL A 152 1.14 11.81 35.15
N VAL A 153 0.19 12.65 35.55
CA VAL A 153 -0.62 13.47 34.66
C VAL A 153 -0.69 14.90 35.16
N SER A 154 -0.32 15.86 34.31
CA SER A 154 -0.53 17.28 34.60
C SER A 154 -2.03 17.61 34.55
N PRO A 155 -2.65 18.13 35.63
CA PRO A 155 -4.09 18.42 35.64
C PRO A 155 -4.45 19.81 35.11
N LEU A 156 -3.47 20.72 35.01
CA LEU A 156 -3.71 22.17 34.82
C LEU A 156 -4.28 22.53 33.44
N ASP A 157 -4.05 21.70 32.42
CA ASP A 157 -4.55 21.95 31.07
C ASP A 157 -5.93 21.32 30.79
N LYS A 158 -6.52 20.65 31.79
CA LYS A 158 -7.74 19.84 31.65
C LYS A 158 -8.91 20.45 32.43
N ALA A 159 -10.04 20.63 31.75
CA ALA A 159 -11.27 21.01 32.44
C ALA A 159 -11.70 19.86 33.35
N GLY A 160 -11.93 20.13 34.64
CA GLY A 160 -12.24 19.08 35.61
C GLY A 160 -11.05 18.35 36.20
N SER A 161 -9.82 18.72 35.83
CA SER A 161 -8.58 18.13 36.36
C SER A 161 -8.32 16.67 36.00
N PHE A 162 -9.05 16.08 35.04
CA PHE A 162 -8.79 14.72 34.55
C PHE A 162 -8.96 14.60 33.04
N ASP A 163 -8.37 13.56 32.45
CA ASP A 163 -8.54 13.19 31.05
C ASP A 163 -9.31 11.86 30.90
N ILE A 164 -10.03 11.72 29.80
CA ILE A 164 -10.82 10.51 29.50
C ILE A 164 -10.11 9.50 28.60
N GLN A 165 -8.97 9.87 28.01
CA GLN A 165 -8.27 9.07 26.99
C GLN A 165 -6.92 8.52 27.45
N GLY A 166 -6.38 9.03 28.55
CA GLY A 166 -5.12 8.58 29.15
C GLY A 166 -5.39 7.96 30.52
N LYS A 167 -4.52 8.22 31.50
CA LYS A 167 -4.59 7.55 32.81
C LYS A 167 -5.86 7.89 33.61
N GLY A 168 -6.57 8.96 33.28
CA GLY A 168 -7.84 9.25 33.95
C GLY A 168 -8.95 8.25 33.58
N ALA A 169 -8.78 7.46 32.52
CA ALA A 169 -9.73 6.41 32.14
C ALA A 169 -9.91 5.32 33.21
N PHE A 170 -8.91 5.08 34.08
CA PHE A 170 -8.95 4.04 35.11
C PHE A 170 -10.09 4.22 36.12
N PHE A 171 -10.51 5.46 36.38
CA PHE A 171 -11.55 5.77 37.37
C PHE A 171 -12.86 6.26 36.74
N ILE A 172 -13.02 6.10 35.42
CA ILE A 172 -14.26 6.43 34.72
C ILE A 172 -15.12 5.18 34.67
N ARG A 173 -16.08 5.10 35.60
CA ARG A 173 -16.99 3.97 35.72
C ARG A 173 -17.90 3.82 34.50
N ARG A 174 -18.48 4.92 34.01
CA ARG A 174 -19.48 4.88 32.93
C ARG A 174 -19.65 6.22 32.21
N ILE A 175 -19.97 6.15 30.93
CA ILE A 175 -20.33 7.30 30.10
C ILE A 175 -21.69 7.03 29.47
N GLU A 176 -22.64 7.95 29.65
CA GLU A 176 -23.95 7.91 29.00
C GLU A 176 -24.04 9.04 27.97
N GLY A 177 -23.92 8.67 26.69
CA GLY A 177 -23.95 9.60 25.57
C GLY A 177 -22.75 9.45 24.65
N CYS A 178 -22.34 10.54 24.00
CA CYS A 178 -21.25 10.51 23.04
C CYS A 178 -19.88 10.58 23.73
N PHE A 179 -19.03 9.57 23.54
CA PHE A 179 -17.64 9.59 24.03
C PHE A 179 -16.82 10.75 23.45
N TYR A 180 -16.89 10.96 22.13
CA TYR A 180 -16.16 12.04 21.46
C TYR A 180 -16.59 13.44 21.91
N ASN A 181 -17.84 13.60 22.38
CA ASN A 181 -18.30 14.82 23.04
C ASN A 181 -17.48 15.12 24.31
N VAL A 182 -17.19 14.11 25.12
CA VAL A 182 -16.38 14.25 26.34
C VAL A 182 -14.94 14.61 26.01
N VAL A 183 -14.38 14.02 24.96
CA VAL A 183 -13.04 14.37 24.43
C VAL A 183 -13.01 15.83 23.92
N GLY A 184 -14.16 16.38 23.55
CA GLY A 184 -14.35 17.79 23.23
C GLY A 184 -14.75 18.10 21.79
N LEU A 185 -15.15 17.09 20.99
CA LEU A 185 -15.74 17.29 19.66
C LEU A 185 -16.74 16.17 19.32
N PRO A 186 -18.06 16.41 19.36
CA PRO A 186 -19.07 15.40 19.05
C PRO A 186 -19.10 15.08 17.54
N LEU A 187 -18.28 14.12 17.13
CA LEU A 187 -18.01 13.79 15.72
C LEU A 187 -19.28 13.42 14.94
N ARG A 188 -20.23 12.71 15.54
CA ARG A 188 -21.51 12.39 14.88
C ARG A 188 -22.30 13.65 14.53
N LYS A 189 -22.42 14.60 15.46
CA LYS A 189 -23.11 15.87 15.19
C LYS A 189 -22.38 16.68 14.12
N LEU A 190 -21.05 16.75 14.21
CA LEU A 190 -20.23 17.40 13.19
C LEU A 190 -20.44 16.77 11.81
N TYR A 191 -20.45 15.43 11.71
CA TYR A 191 -20.72 14.71 10.47
C TYR A 191 -22.08 15.09 9.88
N LEU A 192 -23.14 15.11 10.69
CA LEU A 192 -24.49 15.50 10.24
C LEU A 192 -24.53 16.96 9.75
N MET A 193 -23.86 17.88 10.46
CA MET A 193 -23.75 19.29 10.06
C MET A 193 -23.02 19.44 8.72
N LEU A 194 -21.90 18.74 8.54
CA LEU A 194 -21.13 18.74 7.30
C LEU A 194 -21.90 18.10 6.14
N LYS A 195 -22.64 17.01 6.40
CA LYS A 195 -23.53 16.38 5.43
C LYS A 195 -24.62 17.35 4.97
N ASN A 196 -25.26 18.08 5.90
CA ASN A 196 -26.25 19.12 5.57
C ASN A 196 -25.66 20.22 4.66
N LEU A 197 -24.40 20.61 4.91
CA LEU A 197 -23.69 21.58 4.07
C LEU A 197 -23.19 20.99 2.73
N ASN A 198 -23.45 19.71 2.46
CA ASN A 198 -22.96 18.95 1.30
C ASN A 198 -21.42 18.88 1.22
N VAL A 199 -20.76 18.76 2.37
CA VAL A 199 -19.32 18.51 2.47
C VAL A 199 -19.08 17.00 2.49
N LYS A 200 -18.45 16.47 1.44
CA LYS A 200 -18.14 15.03 1.32
C LYS A 200 -16.89 14.69 2.15
N ILE A 201 -17.05 13.89 3.20
CA ILE A 201 -15.96 13.51 4.13
C ILE A 201 -15.24 12.23 3.67
N PHE A 202 -15.96 11.28 3.08
CA PHE A 202 -15.42 9.96 2.69
C PHE A 202 -14.92 9.85 1.23
N ALA A 203 -14.99 10.93 0.44
CA ALA A 203 -14.67 10.85 -0.99
C ALA A 203 -13.22 10.43 -1.26
N PHE A 204 -12.28 10.70 -0.35
CA PHE A 204 -10.85 10.42 -0.54
C PHE A 204 -10.54 8.91 -0.63
N LEU A 205 -11.25 8.05 0.11
CA LEU A 205 -11.04 6.59 0.09
C LEU A 205 -11.43 5.96 -1.25
N LEU A 206 -12.46 6.49 -1.92
CA LEU A 206 -12.92 5.99 -3.21
C LEU A 206 -11.97 6.37 -4.36
N TYR A 207 -11.43 7.60 -4.36
CA TYR A 207 -10.52 8.04 -5.43
C TYR A 207 -9.14 7.38 -5.34
N ALA A 208 -8.63 7.11 -4.13
CA ALA A 208 -7.36 6.40 -3.97
C ALA A 208 -7.46 4.94 -4.44
N LEU A 209 -8.56 4.26 -4.11
CA LEU A 209 -8.81 2.87 -4.51
C LEU A 209 -9.07 2.73 -6.03
N HIS A 210 -9.78 3.69 -6.63
CA HIS A 210 -10.00 3.69 -8.09
C HIS A 210 -8.72 3.96 -8.87
N PHE A 211 -7.85 4.86 -8.39
CA PHE A 211 -6.62 5.20 -9.10
C PHE A 211 -5.59 4.06 -9.07
N THR A 212 -5.47 3.34 -7.95
CA THR A 212 -4.68 2.10 -7.91
C THR A 212 -5.32 1.01 -8.77
N LEU A 213 -6.62 0.77 -8.66
CA LEU A 213 -7.29 -0.29 -9.46
C LEU A 213 -7.20 -0.03 -10.98
N CYS A 214 -7.35 1.21 -11.43
CA CYS A 214 -7.20 1.58 -12.84
C CYS A 214 -5.74 1.50 -13.33
N ALA A 215 -4.75 1.81 -12.48
CA ALA A 215 -3.34 1.65 -12.83
C ALA A 215 -2.93 0.16 -12.96
N PHE A 216 -3.60 -0.75 -12.22
CA PHE A 216 -3.37 -2.19 -12.30
C PHE A 216 -3.97 -2.83 -13.57
N LEU A 217 -5.14 -2.35 -14.03
CA LEU A 217 -5.79 -2.88 -15.23
C LEU A 217 -5.17 -2.37 -16.55
N ALA A 218 -4.42 -1.26 -16.52
CA ALA A 218 -3.84 -0.67 -17.72
C ALA A 218 -2.59 -1.41 -18.26
N GLY A 219 -2.09 -2.44 -17.57
CA GLY A 219 -0.85 -3.14 -17.91
C GLY A 219 -0.98 -4.63 -18.20
N CYS A 220 -2.20 -5.17 -18.25
CA CYS A 220 -2.45 -6.59 -18.53
C CYS A 220 -2.99 -6.73 -19.96
N SER A 221 -2.22 -7.34 -20.86
CA SER A 221 -2.69 -7.78 -22.18
C SER A 221 -3.22 -9.21 -22.07
N THR A 222 -4.29 -9.51 -22.80
CA THR A 222 -4.70 -10.90 -23.06
C THR A 222 -4.11 -11.26 -24.41
N GLU A 223 -3.25 -12.27 -24.44
CA GLU A 223 -2.59 -12.73 -25.66
C GLU A 223 -2.91 -14.22 -25.84
N TYR A 224 -3.18 -14.61 -27.09
CA TYR A 224 -3.45 -16.00 -27.42
C TYR A 224 -2.12 -16.77 -27.43
N ASN A 225 -2.01 -17.79 -26.57
CA ASN A 225 -0.85 -18.66 -26.57
C ASN A 225 -1.08 -19.79 -27.59
N ILE A 226 -0.32 -19.75 -28.68
CA ILE A 226 -0.44 -20.67 -29.82
C ILE A 226 -0.21 -22.12 -29.40
N VAL A 227 0.64 -22.34 -28.38
CA VAL A 227 1.01 -23.66 -27.88
C VAL A 227 -0.10 -24.24 -27.00
N THR A 228 -0.57 -23.49 -26.01
CA THR A 228 -1.58 -23.99 -25.06
C THR A 228 -3.00 -23.93 -25.64
N GLY A 229 -3.18 -23.21 -26.75
CA GLY A 229 -4.48 -23.02 -27.40
C GLY A 229 -5.46 -22.18 -26.57
N GLN A 230 -4.95 -21.41 -25.61
CA GLN A 230 -5.75 -20.64 -24.65
C GLN A 230 -5.39 -19.16 -24.68
N GLU A 231 -6.38 -18.32 -24.37
CA GLU A 231 -6.14 -16.91 -24.05
C GLU A 231 -5.52 -16.80 -22.67
N GLU A 232 -4.28 -16.31 -22.61
CA GLU A 232 -3.52 -16.15 -21.37
C GLU A 232 -3.28 -14.66 -21.10
N LYS A 233 -3.22 -14.30 -19.81
CA LYS A 233 -3.03 -12.92 -19.37
C LYS A 233 -1.56 -12.64 -19.07
N TYR A 234 -0.99 -11.70 -19.80
CA TYR A 234 0.39 -11.29 -19.68
C TYR A 234 0.51 -9.84 -19.19
N TYR A 235 1.37 -9.63 -18.19
CA TYR A 235 1.79 -8.28 -17.77
C TYR A 235 3.02 -7.81 -18.55
N TYR A 236 3.83 -8.77 -19.01
CA TYR A 236 4.88 -8.55 -19.98
C TYR A 236 4.31 -8.82 -21.37
N THR A 237 3.95 -7.75 -22.08
CA THR A 237 3.69 -7.84 -23.53
C THR A 237 4.94 -8.32 -24.26
N THR A 238 4.81 -8.82 -25.49
CA THR A 238 5.96 -9.26 -26.30
C THR A 238 7.08 -8.21 -26.37
N ASP A 239 6.76 -6.93 -26.60
CA ASP A 239 7.78 -5.86 -26.62
C ASP A 239 8.52 -5.71 -25.29
N ARG A 240 7.81 -5.86 -24.16
CA ARG A 240 8.41 -5.78 -22.82
C ARG A 240 9.25 -7.01 -22.52
N GLU A 241 8.79 -8.18 -22.93
CA GLU A 241 9.55 -9.43 -22.86
C GLU A 241 10.87 -9.30 -23.62
N VAL A 242 10.86 -8.77 -24.85
CA VAL A 242 12.07 -8.56 -25.66
C VAL A 242 13.03 -7.57 -25.00
N GLN A 243 12.52 -6.45 -24.48
CA GLN A 243 13.33 -5.47 -23.76
C GLN A 243 13.95 -6.04 -22.48
N LEU A 244 13.19 -6.85 -21.74
CA LEU A 244 13.67 -7.53 -20.55
C LEU A 244 14.74 -8.56 -20.90
N GLY A 245 14.49 -9.40 -21.90
CA GLY A 245 15.43 -10.36 -22.45
C GLY A 245 16.77 -9.73 -22.80
N ARG A 246 16.73 -8.62 -23.55
CA ARG A 246 17.92 -7.83 -23.92
C ARG A 246 18.70 -7.32 -22.70
N SER A 247 17.99 -6.91 -21.65
CA SER A 247 18.60 -6.39 -20.43
C SER A 247 19.29 -7.50 -19.64
N ILE A 248 18.63 -8.65 -19.49
CA ILE A 248 19.20 -9.83 -18.82
C ILE A 248 20.39 -10.36 -19.63
N ALA A 249 20.25 -10.49 -20.95
CA ALA A 249 21.31 -10.92 -21.87
C ALA A 249 22.58 -10.06 -21.73
N ARG A 250 22.44 -8.73 -21.61
CA ARG A 250 23.58 -7.84 -21.36
C ARG A 250 24.29 -8.18 -20.05
N SER A 251 23.54 -8.38 -18.96
CA SER A 251 24.13 -8.76 -17.66
C SER A 251 24.79 -10.14 -17.69
N VAL A 252 24.22 -11.11 -18.45
CA VAL A 252 24.86 -12.41 -18.66
C VAL A 252 26.18 -12.26 -19.39
N GLU A 253 26.23 -11.46 -20.45
CA GLU A 253 27.44 -11.23 -21.26
C GLU A 253 28.51 -10.37 -20.54
N GLU A 254 28.11 -9.58 -19.54
CA GLU A 254 29.03 -8.89 -18.64
C GLU A 254 29.65 -9.86 -17.62
N LYS A 255 28.88 -10.86 -17.17
CA LYS A 255 29.29 -11.81 -16.13
C LYS A 255 30.06 -13.02 -16.69
N TYR A 256 29.65 -13.53 -17.84
CA TYR A 256 30.19 -14.73 -18.45
C TYR A 256 30.92 -14.40 -19.76
N LYS A 257 32.05 -15.07 -19.99
CA LYS A 257 32.79 -14.95 -21.25
C LYS A 257 32.11 -15.79 -22.33
N LEU A 258 31.98 -15.25 -23.53
CA LEU A 258 31.53 -16.00 -24.69
C LEU A 258 32.71 -16.74 -25.33
N VAL A 259 32.42 -17.90 -25.93
CA VAL A 259 33.42 -18.68 -26.68
C VAL A 259 33.90 -17.90 -27.89
N SER A 260 35.22 -17.82 -28.05
CA SER A 260 35.85 -17.10 -29.16
C SER A 260 35.91 -17.89 -30.47
N ASP A 261 35.71 -19.21 -30.42
CA ASP A 261 35.79 -20.09 -31.59
C ASP A 261 34.58 -19.88 -32.54
N PRO A 262 34.82 -19.39 -33.78
CA PRO A 262 33.75 -19.17 -34.75
C PRO A 262 33.06 -20.46 -35.20
N LEU A 263 33.75 -21.61 -35.22
CA LEU A 263 33.17 -22.88 -35.66
C LEU A 263 32.12 -23.38 -34.67
N ILE A 264 32.42 -23.30 -33.37
CA ILE A 264 31.48 -23.68 -32.32
C ILE A 264 30.26 -22.76 -32.34
N SER A 265 30.50 -21.45 -32.45
CA SER A 265 29.43 -20.45 -32.51
C SER A 265 28.54 -20.65 -33.74
N HIS A 266 29.14 -20.89 -34.90
CA HIS A 266 28.41 -21.13 -36.15
C HIS A 266 27.56 -22.41 -36.09
N ARG A 267 28.11 -23.50 -35.56
CA ARG A 267 27.39 -24.77 -35.39
C ARG A 267 26.12 -24.61 -34.57
N VAL A 268 26.22 -23.95 -33.41
CA VAL A 268 25.06 -23.71 -32.53
C VAL A 268 24.04 -22.79 -33.21
N GLU A 269 24.50 -21.73 -33.86
CA GLU A 269 23.64 -20.79 -34.56
C GLU A 269 22.91 -21.43 -35.75
N GLU A 270 23.57 -22.27 -36.53
CA GLU A 270 22.97 -22.96 -37.69
C GLU A 270 21.87 -23.93 -37.25
N ILE A 271 22.16 -24.77 -36.25
CA ILE A 271 21.17 -25.70 -35.68
C ILE A 271 20.00 -24.91 -35.08
N GLY A 272 20.29 -23.87 -34.30
CA GLY A 272 19.28 -23.00 -33.70
C GLY A 272 18.37 -22.34 -34.75
N LYS A 273 18.94 -21.83 -35.84
CA LYS A 273 18.17 -21.26 -36.97
C LYS A 273 17.26 -22.30 -37.63
N ARG A 274 17.72 -23.54 -37.80
CA ARG A 274 16.89 -24.63 -38.34
C ARG A 274 15.72 -24.96 -37.42
N ILE A 275 15.94 -25.05 -36.11
CA ILE A 275 14.87 -25.21 -35.11
C ILE A 275 13.87 -24.04 -35.16
N VAL A 276 14.37 -22.80 -35.15
CA VAL A 276 13.53 -21.60 -35.19
C VAL A 276 12.75 -21.48 -36.49
N SER A 277 13.24 -22.04 -37.60
CA SER A 277 12.48 -22.06 -38.86
C SER A 277 11.19 -22.87 -38.77
N VAL A 278 11.09 -23.82 -37.84
CA VAL A 278 9.92 -24.71 -37.66
C VAL A 278 9.14 -24.50 -36.37
N CYS A 279 9.59 -23.62 -35.47
CA CYS A 279 8.87 -23.33 -34.22
C CYS A 279 7.57 -22.54 -34.43
N ASP A 280 6.63 -22.59 -33.48
CA ASP A 280 5.33 -21.90 -33.64
C ASP A 280 5.43 -20.37 -33.49
N ARG A 281 6.38 -19.88 -32.69
CA ARG A 281 6.49 -18.47 -32.32
C ARG A 281 7.47 -17.75 -33.25
N LYS A 282 6.96 -16.90 -34.14
CA LYS A 282 7.74 -16.25 -35.23
C LYS A 282 7.89 -14.73 -35.07
N GLU A 283 7.18 -14.15 -34.12
CA GLU A 283 7.09 -12.70 -33.94
C GLU A 283 8.26 -12.07 -33.16
N ILE A 284 9.25 -12.88 -32.76
CA ILE A 284 10.48 -12.43 -32.06
C ILE A 284 11.73 -12.95 -32.77
N ASP A 285 12.83 -12.23 -32.60
CA ASP A 285 14.15 -12.66 -33.08
C ASP A 285 14.81 -13.61 -32.07
N TYR A 286 15.42 -14.69 -32.57
CA TYR A 286 16.14 -15.65 -31.75
C TYR A 286 17.65 -15.45 -31.87
N THR A 287 18.34 -15.47 -30.74
CA THR A 287 19.80 -15.32 -30.63
C THR A 287 20.39 -16.51 -29.90
N PHE A 288 21.34 -17.18 -30.52
CA PHE A 288 22.05 -18.32 -29.94
C PHE A 288 23.50 -17.93 -29.67
N LYS A 289 23.98 -18.16 -28.44
CA LYS A 289 25.35 -17.85 -28.03
C LYS A 289 25.93 -18.97 -27.17
N VAL A 290 27.26 -19.06 -27.14
CA VAL A 290 27.96 -20.07 -26.36
C VAL A 290 28.76 -19.41 -25.24
N ILE A 291 28.51 -19.84 -24.01
CA ILE A 291 29.25 -19.43 -22.81
C ILE A 291 30.48 -20.33 -22.63
N ASP A 292 31.65 -19.73 -22.46
CA ASP A 292 32.92 -20.43 -22.23
C ASP A 292 33.06 -20.82 -20.75
N ASP A 293 32.27 -21.82 -20.36
CA ASP A 293 32.22 -22.39 -19.01
C ASP A 293 32.01 -23.92 -19.11
N GLU A 294 32.60 -24.67 -18.17
CA GLU A 294 32.60 -26.14 -18.15
C GLU A 294 31.30 -26.75 -17.60
N GLU A 295 30.37 -25.94 -17.09
CA GLU A 295 29.04 -26.42 -16.70
C GLU A 295 28.31 -27.11 -17.87
N ILE A 296 27.61 -28.20 -17.56
CA ILE A 296 26.78 -28.92 -18.53
C ILE A 296 25.37 -28.36 -18.43
N ASN A 297 25.14 -27.23 -19.11
CA ASN A 297 23.87 -26.52 -19.03
C ASN A 297 23.50 -25.79 -20.33
N ALA A 298 22.23 -25.45 -20.48
CA ALA A 298 21.70 -24.50 -21.46
C ALA A 298 20.61 -23.67 -20.77
N VAL A 299 20.41 -22.44 -21.22
CA VAL A 299 19.39 -21.56 -20.66
C VAL A 299 18.71 -20.74 -21.74
N SER A 300 17.39 -20.72 -21.68
CA SER A 300 16.53 -19.81 -22.43
C SER A 300 16.16 -18.59 -21.58
N LEU A 301 16.42 -17.40 -22.12
CA LEU A 301 15.96 -16.14 -21.53
C LEU A 301 14.73 -15.62 -22.29
N PRO A 302 13.93 -14.73 -21.65
CA PRO A 302 12.85 -14.02 -22.32
C PRO A 302 13.31 -13.37 -23.62
N GLY A 303 12.42 -13.24 -24.61
CA GLY A 303 12.72 -12.45 -25.82
C GLY A 303 13.67 -13.11 -26.82
N GLY A 304 13.84 -14.43 -26.79
CA GLY A 304 14.48 -15.19 -27.86
C GLY A 304 15.96 -15.52 -27.65
N TYR A 305 16.54 -15.27 -26.47
CA TYR A 305 17.95 -15.58 -26.22
C TYR A 305 18.13 -16.99 -25.69
N VAL A 306 19.03 -17.77 -26.30
CA VAL A 306 19.43 -19.09 -25.85
C VAL A 306 20.95 -19.11 -25.68
N TYR A 307 21.40 -19.45 -24.47
CA TYR A 307 22.81 -19.63 -24.17
C TYR A 307 23.09 -21.10 -23.91
N VAL A 308 24.11 -21.64 -24.56
CA VAL A 308 24.60 -23.00 -24.33
C VAL A 308 25.98 -22.94 -23.72
N PHE A 309 26.23 -23.74 -22.68
CA PHE A 309 27.54 -23.78 -22.04
C PHE A 309 28.46 -24.72 -22.83
N LYS A 310 29.73 -24.35 -22.96
CA LYS A 310 30.74 -25.16 -23.65
C LYS A 310 30.83 -26.57 -23.06
N GLY A 311 30.71 -26.70 -21.74
CA GLY A 311 30.64 -28.00 -21.08
C GLY A 311 29.53 -28.91 -21.61
N LEU A 312 28.39 -28.36 -22.04
CA LEU A 312 27.34 -29.14 -22.72
C LEU A 312 27.74 -29.54 -24.13
N ILE A 313 28.33 -28.62 -24.90
CA ILE A 313 28.79 -28.86 -26.27
C ILE A 313 29.85 -29.97 -26.32
N ASP A 314 30.72 -30.03 -25.31
CA ASP A 314 31.75 -31.05 -25.20
C ASP A 314 31.21 -32.44 -24.83
N LYS A 315 29.92 -32.54 -24.43
CA LYS A 315 29.28 -33.81 -24.04
C LYS A 315 28.31 -34.35 -25.08
N VAL A 316 27.78 -33.53 -25.97
CA VAL A 316 26.92 -34.01 -27.06
C VAL A 316 27.74 -34.86 -28.05
N SER A 317 27.18 -35.99 -28.49
CA SER A 317 27.84 -36.91 -29.42
C SER A 317 27.75 -36.46 -30.87
N ASN A 318 26.69 -35.73 -31.22
CA ASN A 318 26.35 -35.36 -32.58
C ASN A 318 25.40 -34.14 -32.59
N ASP A 319 25.07 -33.66 -33.79
CA ASP A 319 24.18 -32.52 -33.97
C ASP A 319 22.72 -32.83 -33.62
N ASP A 320 22.30 -34.10 -33.66
CA ASP A 320 20.94 -34.46 -33.23
C ASP A 320 20.74 -34.20 -31.73
N GLU A 321 21.72 -34.55 -30.88
CA GLU A 321 21.66 -34.30 -29.44
C GLU A 321 21.68 -32.81 -29.13
N LEU A 322 22.53 -32.03 -29.81
CA LEU A 322 22.58 -30.58 -29.65
C LEU A 322 21.28 -29.92 -30.13
N ALA A 323 20.73 -30.37 -31.26
CA ALA A 323 19.46 -29.90 -31.79
C ALA A 323 18.31 -30.18 -30.82
N ALA A 324 18.30 -31.35 -30.18
CA ALA A 324 17.28 -31.71 -29.20
C ALA A 324 17.31 -30.77 -27.97
N VAL A 325 18.49 -30.47 -27.44
CA VAL A 325 18.65 -29.50 -26.33
C VAL A 325 18.17 -28.11 -26.75
N LEU A 326 18.63 -27.62 -27.91
CA LEU A 326 18.21 -26.31 -28.42
C LEU A 326 16.70 -26.24 -28.69
N ALA A 327 16.09 -27.33 -29.16
CA ALA A 327 14.65 -27.42 -29.40
C ALA A 327 13.85 -27.34 -28.10
N HIS A 328 14.32 -27.98 -27.03
CA HIS A 328 13.72 -27.90 -25.70
C HIS A 328 13.79 -26.46 -25.15
N GLU A 329 14.96 -25.79 -25.26
CA GLU A 329 15.10 -24.38 -24.85
C GLU A 329 14.19 -23.43 -25.66
N VAL A 330 14.10 -23.64 -26.98
CA VAL A 330 13.14 -22.91 -27.83
C VAL A 330 11.71 -23.20 -27.39
N GLY A 331 11.41 -24.43 -26.94
CA GLY A 331 10.13 -24.81 -26.35
C GLY A 331 9.73 -23.90 -25.18
N HIS A 332 10.64 -23.65 -24.23
CA HIS A 332 10.38 -22.73 -23.11
C HIS A 332 10.09 -21.28 -23.57
N ILE A 333 10.79 -20.81 -24.61
CA ILE A 333 10.58 -19.46 -25.17
C ILE A 333 9.23 -19.36 -25.87
N VAL A 334 8.88 -20.38 -26.67
CA VAL A 334 7.61 -20.45 -27.40
C VAL A 334 6.43 -20.52 -26.41
N ALA A 335 6.54 -21.33 -25.37
CA ALA A 335 5.51 -21.47 -24.33
C ALA A 335 5.53 -20.34 -23.27
N ARG A 336 6.50 -19.42 -23.35
CA ARG A 336 6.68 -18.25 -22.46
C ARG A 336 6.85 -18.62 -20.98
N HIS A 337 7.47 -19.76 -20.67
CA HIS A 337 7.63 -20.26 -19.30
C HIS A 337 8.40 -19.26 -18.42
N SER A 338 9.46 -18.63 -18.95
CA SER A 338 10.23 -17.60 -18.25
C SER A 338 9.38 -16.40 -17.84
N ILE A 339 8.49 -15.92 -18.73
CA ILE A 339 7.56 -14.83 -18.43
C ILE A 339 6.51 -15.24 -17.41
N LYS A 340 5.93 -16.45 -17.53
CA LYS A 340 4.97 -16.98 -16.55
C LYS A 340 5.59 -17.01 -15.15
N LYS A 341 6.83 -17.48 -15.03
CA LYS A 341 7.61 -17.52 -13.78
C LYS A 341 7.87 -16.12 -13.21
N LEU A 342 8.38 -15.20 -14.02
CA LEU A 342 8.63 -13.82 -13.60
C LEU A 342 7.35 -13.09 -13.15
N GLN A 343 6.22 -13.35 -13.82
CA GLN A 343 4.91 -12.79 -13.42
C GLN A 343 4.43 -13.34 -12.08
N ALA A 344 4.61 -14.65 -11.83
CA ALA A 344 4.26 -15.25 -10.55
C ALA A 344 5.04 -14.62 -9.39
N MET A 345 6.35 -14.36 -9.58
CA MET A 345 7.17 -13.63 -8.61
C MET A 345 6.68 -12.21 -8.34
N MET A 346 6.29 -11.45 -9.37
CA MET A 346 5.71 -10.13 -9.18
C MET A 346 4.44 -10.18 -8.34
N GLY A 347 3.56 -11.16 -8.59
CA GLY A 347 2.37 -11.41 -7.78
C GLY A 347 2.71 -11.67 -6.32
N TYR A 348 3.75 -12.47 -6.06
CA TYR A 348 4.26 -12.73 -4.72
C TYR A 348 4.82 -11.47 -4.04
N SER A 349 5.60 -10.65 -4.74
CA SER A 349 6.15 -9.39 -4.23
C SER A 349 5.05 -8.39 -3.88
N ILE A 350 4.02 -8.27 -4.70
CA ILE A 350 2.84 -7.45 -4.41
C ILE A 350 2.10 -7.99 -3.19
N PHE A 351 1.88 -9.30 -3.11
CA PHE A 351 1.27 -9.95 -1.96
C PHE A 351 2.06 -9.65 -0.67
N ARG A 352 3.40 -9.70 -0.71
CA ARG A 352 4.26 -9.33 0.42
C ARG A 352 4.10 -7.87 0.83
N ILE A 353 4.11 -6.93 -0.12
CA ILE A 353 3.89 -5.49 0.16
C ILE A 353 2.52 -5.27 0.83
N LEU A 354 1.49 -5.98 0.38
CA LEU A 354 0.14 -5.88 0.94
C LEU A 354 -0.02 -6.56 2.30
N THR A 355 0.83 -7.55 2.63
CA THR A 355 0.69 -8.38 3.85
C THR A 355 1.69 -8.07 4.96
N ALA A 356 2.87 -7.51 4.69
CA ALA A 356 3.82 -7.14 5.74
C ALA A 356 4.90 -6.11 5.33
N GLN A 357 5.32 -5.32 6.33
CA GLN A 357 6.30 -4.22 6.28
C GLN A 357 7.62 -4.58 5.56
N ILE A 358 8.00 -3.85 4.51
CA ILE A 358 9.35 -3.95 3.91
C ILE A 358 9.92 -2.55 3.61
N PRO A 359 11.20 -2.30 3.96
CA PRO A 359 11.90 -1.04 3.70
C PRO A 359 12.20 -0.82 2.21
N ASN A 360 12.21 0.47 1.86
CA ASN A 360 12.51 0.99 0.53
C ASN A 360 13.97 0.74 0.15
N SER A 361 14.25 -0.22 -0.72
CA SER A 361 15.48 -0.21 -1.51
C SER A 361 15.16 -0.64 -2.94
N THR A 362 14.86 0.35 -3.78
CA THR A 362 14.74 0.18 -5.23
C THR A 362 16.14 0.30 -5.84
N ASP A 363 16.91 -0.78 -5.80
CA ASP A 363 18.10 -0.95 -6.63
C ASP A 363 17.72 -1.77 -7.87
N ILE A 364 17.87 -1.16 -9.04
CA ILE A 364 17.47 -1.75 -10.32
C ILE A 364 18.44 -2.88 -10.71
N GLY A 365 19.73 -2.79 -10.35
CA GLY A 365 20.72 -3.84 -10.62
C GLY A 365 20.42 -5.13 -9.86
N ALA A 366 20.13 -5.01 -8.57
CA ALA A 366 19.72 -6.15 -7.74
C ALA A 366 18.44 -6.85 -8.25
N THR A 367 17.56 -6.12 -8.92
CA THR A 367 16.32 -6.70 -9.48
C THR A 367 16.58 -7.58 -10.70
N VAL A 368 17.58 -7.23 -11.53
CA VAL A 368 17.98 -8.02 -12.71
C VAL A 368 18.70 -9.31 -12.29
N ASP A 369 19.59 -9.24 -11.29
CA ASP A 369 20.30 -10.43 -10.78
C ASP A 369 19.35 -11.45 -10.14
N ILE A 370 18.34 -10.98 -9.41
CA ILE A 370 17.28 -11.84 -8.87
C ILE A 370 16.50 -12.51 -9.99
N ALA A 371 16.14 -11.77 -11.05
CA ALA A 371 15.42 -12.31 -12.19
C ALA A 371 16.24 -13.40 -12.91
N PHE A 372 17.54 -13.16 -13.14
CA PHE A 372 18.43 -14.15 -13.75
C PHE A 372 18.61 -15.39 -12.87
N THR A 373 18.82 -15.21 -11.56
CA THR A 373 18.95 -16.32 -10.60
C THR A 373 17.70 -17.19 -10.58
N GLU A 374 16.52 -16.58 -10.61
CA GLU A 374 15.27 -17.32 -10.63
C GLU A 374 15.09 -18.12 -11.93
N LEU A 375 15.47 -17.56 -13.09
CA LEU A 375 15.39 -18.27 -14.37
C LEU A 375 16.30 -19.50 -14.42
N MET A 376 17.38 -19.51 -13.63
CA MET A 376 18.26 -20.67 -13.49
C MET A 376 17.71 -21.74 -12.55
N LEU A 377 16.71 -21.42 -11.72
CA LEU A 377 15.98 -22.47 -11.00
C LEU A 377 15.12 -23.24 -12.00
N GLY A 378 14.93 -24.54 -11.80
CA GLY A 378 14.13 -25.39 -12.70
C GLY A 378 12.70 -24.90 -12.90
N TYR A 379 12.05 -25.36 -13.97
CA TYR A 379 10.64 -25.10 -14.23
C TYR A 379 9.71 -26.07 -13.50
N SER A 380 8.40 -25.81 -13.57
CA SER A 380 7.40 -26.74 -13.04
C SER A 380 7.36 -28.02 -13.88
N ARG A 381 6.84 -29.11 -13.33
CA ARG A 381 6.76 -30.39 -14.04
C ARG A 381 5.92 -30.29 -15.30
N GLU A 382 4.86 -29.49 -15.26
CA GLU A 382 3.97 -29.25 -16.39
C GLU A 382 4.67 -28.45 -17.50
N ASP A 383 5.47 -27.45 -17.14
CA ASP A 383 6.26 -26.65 -18.09
C ASP A 383 7.33 -27.51 -18.79
N GLU A 384 8.03 -28.36 -18.03
CA GLU A 384 9.05 -29.28 -18.56
C GLU A 384 8.42 -30.29 -19.54
N LEU A 385 7.28 -30.88 -19.20
CA LEU A 385 6.56 -31.81 -20.09
C LEU A 385 6.15 -31.14 -21.41
N LEU A 386 5.71 -29.89 -21.36
CA LEU A 386 5.35 -29.13 -22.55
C LEU A 386 6.59 -28.78 -23.38
N ALA A 387 7.69 -28.38 -22.74
CA ALA A 387 8.96 -28.11 -23.40
C ALA A 387 9.52 -29.37 -24.07
N ASP A 388 9.39 -30.55 -23.45
CA ASP A 388 9.77 -31.85 -24.01
C ASP A 388 8.93 -32.21 -25.25
N GLU A 389 7.60 -32.01 -25.19
CA GLU A 389 6.70 -32.25 -26.32
C GLU A 389 7.06 -31.35 -27.51
N LEU A 390 7.21 -30.04 -27.24
CA LEU A 390 7.63 -29.06 -28.24
C LEU A 390 9.01 -29.35 -28.79
N GLY A 391 9.96 -29.68 -27.92
CA GLY A 391 11.33 -30.00 -28.27
C GLY A 391 11.41 -31.20 -29.20
N ALA A 392 10.72 -32.30 -28.89
CA ALA A 392 10.65 -33.47 -29.74
C ALA A 392 10.02 -33.15 -31.11
N ARG A 393 8.95 -32.34 -31.13
CA ARG A 393 8.26 -31.92 -32.35
C ARG A 393 9.14 -31.06 -33.25
N TYR A 394 9.79 -30.04 -32.69
CA TYR A 394 10.67 -29.14 -33.45
C TYR A 394 11.96 -29.82 -33.90
N THR A 395 12.53 -30.70 -33.09
CA THR A 395 13.68 -31.54 -33.47
C THR A 395 13.35 -32.36 -34.72
N LYS A 396 12.21 -33.06 -34.70
CA LYS A 396 11.72 -33.83 -35.86
C LYS A 396 11.49 -32.94 -37.08
N ALA A 397 10.79 -31.82 -36.90
CA ALA A 397 10.43 -30.93 -38.00
C ALA A 397 11.64 -30.27 -38.66
N ALA A 398 12.71 -30.01 -37.91
CA ALA A 398 13.97 -29.46 -38.42
C ALA A 398 14.87 -30.50 -39.13
N GLY A 399 14.45 -31.77 -39.13
CA GLY A 399 15.15 -32.88 -39.79
C GLY A 399 16.17 -33.60 -38.91
N TYR A 400 16.11 -33.43 -37.59
CA TYR A 400 16.97 -34.13 -36.62
C TYR A 400 16.24 -35.30 -35.98
N ASN A 401 16.98 -36.21 -35.35
CA ASN A 401 16.40 -37.37 -34.66
C ASN A 401 15.64 -36.97 -33.38
N PRO A 402 14.30 -37.14 -33.31
CA PRO A 402 13.52 -36.75 -32.13
C PRO A 402 13.79 -37.58 -30.87
N ARG A 403 14.50 -38.72 -30.98
CA ARG A 403 14.92 -39.53 -29.83
C ARG A 403 16.26 -39.08 -29.24
N ALA A 404 16.94 -38.11 -29.84
CA ALA A 404 18.27 -37.69 -29.41
C ALA A 404 18.28 -37.06 -28.00
N MET A 405 17.17 -36.46 -27.56
CA MET A 405 17.04 -35.99 -26.17
C MET A 405 17.20 -37.15 -25.17
N ILE A 406 16.63 -38.31 -25.47
CA ILE A 406 16.71 -39.49 -24.59
C ILE A 406 18.18 -39.95 -24.47
N SER A 407 18.88 -40.06 -25.60
CA SER A 407 20.31 -40.39 -25.66
C SER A 407 21.15 -39.43 -24.82
N PHE A 408 20.89 -38.14 -24.94
CA PHE A 408 21.60 -37.11 -24.18
C PHE A 408 21.31 -37.21 -22.67
N LEU A 409 20.05 -37.38 -22.26
CA LEU A 409 19.67 -37.52 -20.85
C LEU A 409 20.25 -38.78 -20.20
N GLU A 410 20.28 -39.91 -20.91
CA GLU A 410 20.93 -41.15 -20.45
C GLU A 410 22.42 -40.93 -20.17
N LYS A 411 23.10 -40.18 -21.06
CA LYS A 411 24.50 -39.80 -20.89
C LYS A 411 24.72 -38.90 -19.66
N LEU A 412 23.84 -37.91 -19.44
CA LEU A 412 23.90 -37.07 -18.24
C LEU A 412 23.72 -37.88 -16.95
N GLN A 413 22.79 -38.84 -16.95
CA GLN A 413 22.62 -39.74 -15.82
C GLN A 413 23.88 -40.57 -15.54
N GLU A 414 24.56 -41.05 -16.57
CA GLU A 414 25.82 -41.79 -16.42
C GLU A 414 26.95 -40.91 -15.86
N ILE A 415 27.07 -39.67 -16.35
CA ILE A 415 28.05 -38.69 -15.85
C ILE A 415 27.79 -38.38 -14.37
N ASN A 416 26.53 -38.15 -14.00
CA ASN A 416 26.14 -37.85 -12.61
C ASN A 416 26.31 -39.05 -11.67
N ARG A 417 26.19 -40.29 -12.16
CA ARG A 417 26.52 -41.49 -11.36
C ARG A 417 28.01 -41.61 -11.07
N ARG A 418 28.89 -41.05 -11.91
CA ARG A 418 30.36 -41.12 -11.77
C ARG A 418 30.95 -39.99 -10.90
N LYS A 419 30.22 -38.90 -10.67
CA LYS A 419 30.56 -37.85 -9.70
C LYS A 419 29.54 -37.88 -8.56
N PRO A 420 29.80 -38.51 -7.41
CA PRO A 420 28.97 -38.25 -6.24
C PRO A 420 29.07 -36.75 -5.89
N LEU A 421 27.92 -36.13 -5.64
CA LEU A 421 27.76 -34.74 -5.20
C LEU A 421 28.70 -34.38 -4.04
#